data_AF-A0A534LXH1-F1
#
_entry.id   AF-A0A534LXH1-F1
#
_cell.length_a   1.000
_cell.length_b   1.000
_cell.length_c   1.000
_cell.angle_alpha   90.00
_cell.angle_beta   90.00
_cell.angle_gamma   90.00
#
_symmetry.space_group_name_H-M   'P 1'
#
loop_
_entity.id
_entity.type
_entity.pdbx_description
1 polymer ?
#
loop_
_entity_poly.entity_id
_entity_poly.type
_entity_poly.pdbx_seq_one_letter_code
_entity_poly.pdbx_strand_id
1 'polypeptide(L)'
;MGRVYSENGNLILLPQERLIGQRANCDVAAYASWRIIFPKSIFRPQPGTPSGTLFVTSSRLVFIRNIDVWKEVKPLLTPLGLPAAAEKEADLSKKKSVGARQYCEILLTHLRVVVLKRKPWQIRIRLLSGDRRYELFVRSDRDDPRFFDLLERSVRGRDNPIR
;
A
#
# COMPACT_ATOMS: atom_id res chain seq x y z
N MET A 1 -16.14 4.54 9.87
CA MET A 1 -14.72 4.22 9.58
C MET A 1 -13.84 5.25 10.28
N GLY A 2 -12.94 4.82 11.16
CA GLY A 2 -12.05 5.73 11.91
C GLY A 2 -10.95 6.34 11.04
N ARG A 3 -10.27 7.39 11.54
CA ARG A 3 -9.09 7.97 10.88
C ARG A 3 -7.94 6.93 10.89
N VAL A 4 -7.32 6.69 9.74
CA VAL A 4 -6.19 5.75 9.58
C VAL A 4 -4.85 6.40 9.89
N TYR A 5 -4.76 7.71 9.66
CA TYR A 5 -3.55 8.49 9.88
C TYR A 5 -3.84 9.78 10.63
N SER A 6 -2.87 10.27 11.40
CA SER A 6 -2.93 11.55 12.10
C SER A 6 -2.73 12.71 11.14
N GLU A 7 -2.95 13.94 11.59
CA GLU A 7 -2.75 15.14 10.77
C GLU A 7 -1.30 15.22 10.23
N ASN A 8 -0.33 14.72 11.00
CA ASN A 8 1.07 14.61 10.62
C ASN A 8 1.37 13.46 9.64
N GLY A 9 0.40 12.59 9.35
CA GLY A 9 0.55 11.46 8.43
C GLY A 9 1.10 10.19 9.07
N ASN A 10 1.19 10.16 10.41
CA ASN A 10 1.59 8.97 11.14
C ASN A 10 0.43 7.98 11.22
N LEU A 11 0.72 6.69 11.20
CA LEU A 11 -0.28 5.65 11.38
C LEU A 11 -0.97 5.80 12.75
N ILE A 12 -2.31 5.75 12.75
CA ILE A 12 -3.10 5.59 13.95
C ILE A 12 -3.30 4.09 14.18
N LEU A 13 -2.77 3.60 15.31
CA LEU A 13 -2.91 2.20 15.71
C LEU A 13 -4.32 1.96 16.27
N LEU A 14 -4.90 0.81 15.91
CA LEU A 14 -6.13 0.29 16.51
C LEU A 14 -5.87 -0.13 17.96
N PRO A 15 -6.92 -0.29 18.79
CA PRO A 15 -6.77 -0.86 20.12
C PRO A 15 -6.02 -2.20 20.05
N GLN A 16 -4.99 -2.37 20.90
CA GLN A 16 -4.14 -3.57 20.96
C GLN A 16 -3.24 -3.82 19.72
N GLU A 17 -3.33 -2.98 18.68
CA GLU A 17 -2.41 -3.02 17.55
C GLU A 17 -1.05 -2.45 17.98
N ARG A 18 0.03 -3.16 17.63
CA ARG A 18 1.40 -2.73 17.90
C ARG A 18 2.14 -2.51 16.59
N LEU A 19 2.89 -1.43 16.51
CA LEU A 19 3.82 -1.21 15.41
C LEU A 19 5.01 -2.17 15.56
N ILE A 20 5.24 -3.00 14.54
CA ILE A 20 6.39 -3.93 14.50
C ILE A 20 7.57 -3.25 13.80
N GLY A 21 7.29 -2.51 12.72
CA GLY A 21 8.31 -1.79 11.97
C GLY A 21 7.70 -0.84 10.97
N GLN A 22 8.52 0.07 10.44
CA GLN A 22 8.12 0.98 9.39
C GLN A 22 9.28 1.27 8.44
N ARG A 23 8.96 1.64 7.21
CA ARG A 23 9.93 2.09 6.22
C ARG A 23 9.40 3.25 5.42
N ALA A 24 10.08 4.38 5.53
CA ALA A 24 9.89 5.54 4.66
C ALA A 24 10.54 5.31 3.29
N ASN A 25 10.18 6.15 2.32
CA ASN A 25 10.60 6.04 0.92
C ASN A 25 10.32 4.63 0.37
N CYS A 26 9.11 4.16 0.66
CA CYS A 26 8.54 2.96 0.11
C CYS A 26 7.42 3.29 -0.86
N ASP A 27 7.16 2.32 -1.72
CA ASP A 27 6.28 2.43 -2.85
C ASP A 27 5.60 1.08 -2.98
N VAL A 28 4.27 1.07 -2.85
CA VAL A 28 3.47 -0.15 -2.85
C VAL A 28 2.60 -0.13 -4.10
N ALA A 29 2.59 -1.22 -4.86
CA ALA A 29 1.68 -1.45 -5.97
C ALA A 29 0.96 -2.79 -5.77
N ALA A 30 -0.30 -2.87 -6.17
CA ALA A 30 -1.10 -4.06 -5.95
C ALA A 30 -1.91 -4.44 -7.19
N TYR A 31 -1.92 -5.73 -7.55
CA TYR A 31 -2.52 -6.27 -8.77
C TYR A 31 -3.54 -7.36 -8.42
N ALA A 32 -4.80 -7.14 -8.83
CA ALA A 32 -5.96 -8.05 -8.83
C ALA A 32 -7.26 -7.24 -9.04
N SER A 33 -8.42 -7.87 -9.12
CA SER A 33 -9.73 -7.21 -9.08
C SER A 33 -10.02 -6.63 -7.68
N TRP A 34 -9.26 -5.59 -7.27
CA TRP A 34 -9.35 -4.82 -6.01
C TRP A 34 -10.65 -3.99 -5.91
N ARG A 35 -11.81 -4.60 -6.15
CA ARG A 35 -13.11 -3.90 -6.10
C ARG A 35 -13.94 -4.18 -4.85
N ILE A 36 -13.53 -5.07 -3.94
CA ILE A 36 -14.43 -5.52 -2.87
C ILE A 36 -13.86 -5.43 -1.44
N ILE A 37 -12.55 -5.55 -1.21
CA ILE A 37 -12.02 -5.72 0.17
C ILE A 37 -11.06 -4.58 0.59
N PHE A 38 -10.55 -3.79 -0.35
CA PHE A 38 -9.60 -2.72 -0.05
C PHE A 38 -10.23 -1.33 -0.20
N PRO A 39 -10.03 -0.41 0.76
CA PRO A 39 -10.52 0.95 0.63
C PRO A 39 -9.85 1.68 -0.55
N LYS A 40 -10.58 1.77 -1.67
CA LYS A 40 -10.58 2.78 -2.75
C LYS A 40 -9.26 3.31 -3.37
N SER A 41 -8.07 2.83 -3.04
CA SER A 41 -6.83 3.39 -3.61
C SER A 41 -5.89 2.30 -4.11
N ILE A 42 -6.05 1.92 -5.39
CA ILE A 42 -5.05 1.12 -6.10
C ILE A 42 -3.91 2.07 -6.47
N PHE A 43 -2.74 1.89 -5.85
CA PHE A 43 -1.52 2.54 -6.30
C PHE A 43 -1.14 1.96 -7.66
N ARG A 44 -1.23 2.79 -8.71
CA ARG A 44 -0.74 2.41 -10.05
C ARG A 44 0.77 2.10 -9.98
N PRO A 45 1.28 1.19 -10.84
CA PRO A 45 2.71 0.85 -10.89
C PRO A 45 3.58 2.11 -10.98
N GLN A 46 4.59 2.20 -10.12
CA GLN A 46 5.36 3.42 -9.93
C GLN A 46 6.61 3.48 -10.82
N PRO A 47 6.62 4.35 -11.85
CA PRO A 47 7.83 5.04 -12.26
C PRO A 47 8.14 6.19 -11.28
N GLY A 48 9.42 6.40 -10.97
CA GLY A 48 9.92 7.50 -10.14
C GLY A 48 10.34 7.11 -8.73
N THR A 49 10.77 8.11 -7.94
CA THR A 49 11.28 7.92 -6.57
C THR A 49 10.16 7.52 -5.60
N PRO A 50 10.39 6.49 -4.77
CA PRO A 50 9.50 6.13 -3.67
C PRO A 50 9.26 7.26 -2.68
N SER A 51 8.01 7.45 -2.25
CA SER A 51 7.63 8.63 -1.46
C SER A 51 6.61 8.36 -0.35
N GLY A 52 6.26 7.10 -0.10
CA GLY A 52 5.36 6.72 0.98
C GLY A 52 6.07 6.05 2.15
N THR A 53 5.30 5.77 3.19
CA THR A 53 5.73 5.00 4.34
C THR A 53 4.90 3.74 4.43
N LEU A 54 5.56 2.58 4.46
CA LEU A 54 4.95 1.31 4.77
C LEU A 54 5.14 1.00 6.26
N PHE A 55 4.03 0.79 6.95
CA PHE A 55 3.97 0.38 8.34
C PHE A 55 3.59 -1.10 8.41
N VAL A 56 4.30 -1.84 9.24
CA VAL A 56 4.05 -3.25 9.53
C VAL A 56 3.57 -3.34 10.97
N THR A 57 2.37 -3.85 11.20
CA THR A 57 1.78 -3.96 12.53
C THR A 57 1.46 -5.40 12.91
N SER A 58 1.10 -5.60 14.18
CA SER A 58 0.62 -6.89 14.70
C SER A 58 -0.65 -7.39 14.04
N SER A 59 -1.39 -6.57 13.28
CA SER A 59 -2.66 -6.97 12.65
C SER A 59 -2.70 -6.76 11.13
N ARG A 60 -2.02 -5.73 10.58
CA ARG A 60 -2.13 -5.33 9.17
C ARG A 60 -0.83 -4.72 8.63
N LEU A 61 -0.77 -4.58 7.31
CA LEU A 61 0.19 -3.69 6.66
C LEU A 61 -0.54 -2.41 6.28
N VAL A 62 0.05 -1.25 6.54
CA VAL A 62 -0.56 0.04 6.17
C VAL A 62 0.44 0.86 5.39
N PHE A 63 0.07 1.24 4.18
CA PHE A 63 0.86 2.15 3.37
C PHE A 63 0.19 3.53 3.38
N ILE A 64 0.95 4.58 3.64
CA ILE A 64 0.49 5.97 3.64
C ILE A 64 1.43 6.80 2.78
N ARG A 65 0.89 7.65 1.92
CA ARG A 65 1.67 8.65 1.17
C ARG A 65 0.88 9.93 0.93
N ASN A 66 1.59 11.01 0.65
CA ASN A 66 0.97 12.23 0.14
C ASN A 66 0.33 11.97 -1.24
N ILE A 67 -0.73 12.73 -1.56
CA ILE A 67 -1.36 12.68 -2.87
C ILE A 67 -0.38 13.22 -3.92
N ASP A 68 0.00 12.35 -4.86
CA ASP A 68 0.75 12.69 -6.06
C ASP A 68 -0.21 12.80 -7.24
N VAL A 69 -0.76 14.01 -7.43
CA VAL A 69 -1.76 14.30 -8.46
C VAL A 69 -1.22 13.94 -9.84
N TRP A 70 0.02 14.31 -10.13
CA TRP A 70 0.65 14.04 -11.42
C TRP A 70 0.76 12.54 -11.70
N LYS A 71 1.23 11.72 -10.75
CA LYS A 71 1.32 10.26 -10.93
C LYS A 71 -0.06 9.63 -11.20
N GLU A 72 -1.12 10.19 -10.64
CA GLU A 72 -2.49 9.68 -10.78
C GLU A 72 -3.17 10.12 -12.09
N VAL A 73 -2.83 11.30 -12.59
CA VAL A 73 -3.42 11.94 -13.78
C VAL A 73 -2.64 11.56 -15.04
N LYS A 74 -1.31 11.44 -14.98
CA LYS A 74 -0.43 11.15 -16.11
C LYS A 74 -0.93 10.04 -17.04
N PRO A 75 -1.40 8.87 -16.54
CA PRO A 75 -1.81 7.79 -17.44
C PRO A 75 -3.24 7.96 -17.99
N LEU A 76 -3.91 9.08 -17.68
CA LEU A 76 -5.18 9.52 -18.29
C LEU A 76 -4.97 10.60 -19.36
N LEU A 77 -3.73 11.07 -19.57
CA LEU A 77 -3.40 12.11 -20.58
C LEU A 77 -3.40 11.52 -22.00
N THR A 78 -4.52 10.95 -22.41
CA THR A 78 -4.82 10.57 -23.79
C THR A 78 -5.89 11.51 -24.33
N PRO A 79 -6.05 11.71 -25.65
CA PRO A 79 -7.04 12.65 -26.19
C PRO A 79 -8.46 12.43 -25.67
N LEU A 80 -8.88 11.17 -25.49
CA LEU A 80 -10.18 10.79 -24.92
C LEU A 80 -10.21 10.83 -23.38
N GLY A 81 -9.03 10.81 -22.74
CA GLY A 81 -8.89 10.80 -21.29
C GLY A 81 -8.74 12.18 -20.66
N LEU A 82 -8.52 13.25 -21.45
CA LEU A 82 -8.36 14.62 -20.95
C LEU A 82 -9.51 15.11 -20.04
N PRO A 83 -10.80 14.87 -20.36
CA PRO A 83 -11.88 15.27 -19.46
C PRO A 83 -11.81 14.57 -18.11
N ALA A 84 -11.58 13.26 -18.10
CA ALA A 84 -11.42 12.47 -16.89
C ALA A 84 -10.13 12.81 -16.11
N ALA A 85 -9.07 13.21 -16.82
CA ALA A 85 -7.82 13.67 -16.25
C ALA A 85 -8.03 14.97 -15.46
N ALA A 86 -8.73 15.96 -16.06
CA ALA A 86 -9.03 17.24 -15.42
C ALA A 86 -9.96 17.09 -14.21
N GLU A 87 -10.99 16.25 -14.31
CA GLU A 87 -11.89 15.96 -13.18
C GLU A 87 -11.12 15.32 -12.01
N LYS A 88 -10.28 14.32 -12.31
CA LYS A 88 -9.47 13.64 -11.31
C LYS A 88 -8.42 14.58 -10.69
N GLU A 89 -7.83 15.47 -11.48
CA GLU A 89 -6.89 16.48 -11.00
C GLU A 89 -7.54 17.44 -10.00
N ALA A 90 -8.73 17.96 -10.32
CA ALA A 90 -9.46 18.87 -9.46
C ALA A 90 -9.83 18.21 -8.12
N ASP A 91 -10.37 16.98 -8.15
CA ASP A 91 -10.72 16.22 -6.95
C ASP A 91 -9.49 15.91 -6.07
N LEU A 92 -8.40 15.43 -6.68
CA LEU A 92 -7.17 15.11 -5.94
C LEU A 92 -6.49 16.36 -5.37
N SER A 93 -6.51 17.48 -6.11
CA SER A 93 -5.97 18.75 -5.63
C SER A 93 -6.76 19.31 -4.46
N LYS A 94 -8.11 19.24 -4.51
CA LYS A 94 -8.98 19.61 -3.39
C LYS A 94 -8.75 18.73 -2.17
N LYS A 95 -8.59 17.42 -2.35
CA LYS A 95 -8.26 16.50 -1.25
C LYS A 95 -6.88 16.81 -0.67
N LYS A 96 -5.90 17.10 -1.52
CA LYS A 96 -4.55 17.45 -1.08
C LYS A 96 -4.52 18.75 -0.28
N SER A 97 -5.29 19.78 -0.67
CA SER A 97 -5.31 21.07 0.04
C SER A 97 -5.85 20.97 1.45
N VAL A 98 -6.77 20.02 1.72
CA VAL A 98 -7.27 19.73 3.07
C VAL A 98 -6.41 18.72 3.84
N GLY A 99 -5.20 18.41 3.36
CA GLY A 99 -4.26 17.51 4.03
C GLY A 99 -4.59 16.01 3.88
N ALA A 100 -5.46 15.64 2.93
CA ALA A 100 -5.75 14.23 2.70
C ALA A 100 -4.53 13.49 2.11
N ARG A 101 -4.43 12.21 2.44
CA ARG A 101 -3.36 11.30 2.02
C ARG A 101 -3.95 10.09 1.34
N GLN A 102 -3.19 9.49 0.43
CA GLN A 102 -3.54 8.18 -0.09
C GLN A 102 -3.03 7.13 0.87
N TYR A 103 -3.86 6.13 1.15
CA TYR A 103 -3.47 5.01 1.99
C TYR A 103 -4.04 3.69 1.44
N CYS A 104 -3.41 2.58 1.81
CA CYS A 104 -3.91 1.23 1.62
C CYS A 104 -3.65 0.42 2.88
N GLU A 105 -4.64 -0.36 3.29
CA GLU A 105 -4.57 -1.26 4.43
C GLU A 105 -4.72 -2.69 3.97
N ILE A 106 -3.81 -3.56 4.39
CA ILE A 106 -3.79 -4.98 4.06
C ILE A 106 -3.99 -5.78 5.34
N LEU A 107 -5.22 -6.28 5.52
CA LEU A 107 -5.57 -7.17 6.61
C LEU A 107 -5.06 -8.57 6.31
N LEU A 108 -3.95 -8.94 6.94
CA LEU A 108 -3.30 -10.24 6.69
C LEU A 108 -4.13 -11.43 7.20
N THR A 109 -5.07 -11.21 8.13
CA THR A 109 -5.94 -12.27 8.68
C THR A 109 -6.83 -12.94 7.63
N HIS A 110 -7.14 -12.26 6.53
CA HIS A 110 -7.99 -12.79 5.46
C HIS A 110 -7.18 -13.27 4.24
N LEU A 111 -5.85 -13.24 4.33
CA LEU A 111 -4.95 -13.44 3.21
C LEU A 111 -3.91 -14.52 3.55
N ARG A 112 -3.89 -15.57 2.74
CA ARG A 112 -2.85 -16.61 2.81
C ARG A 112 -1.71 -16.28 1.85
N VAL A 113 -0.47 -16.39 2.30
CA VAL A 113 0.69 -16.16 1.43
C VAL A 113 0.94 -17.42 0.61
N VAL A 114 1.11 -17.24 -0.71
CA VAL A 114 1.41 -18.37 -1.62
C VAL A 114 2.81 -18.27 -2.16
N VAL A 115 3.23 -17.07 -2.54
CA VAL A 115 4.55 -16.84 -3.11
C VAL A 115 5.10 -15.56 -2.52
N LEU A 116 6.35 -15.63 -2.07
CA LEU A 116 7.12 -14.47 -1.69
C LEU A 116 8.45 -14.51 -2.43
N LYS A 117 8.71 -13.48 -3.23
CA LYS A 117 9.95 -13.33 -3.99
C LYS A 117 10.63 -12.03 -3.60
N ARG A 118 11.87 -12.14 -3.13
CA ARG A 118 12.69 -11.01 -2.69
C ARG A 118 13.77 -10.67 -3.71
N LYS A 119 14.02 -9.37 -3.84
CA LYS A 119 15.17 -8.72 -4.46
C LYS A 119 15.70 -7.67 -3.47
N PRO A 120 16.93 -7.12 -3.65
CA PRO A 120 17.52 -6.16 -2.71
C PRO A 120 16.58 -5.02 -2.30
N TRP A 121 16.01 -4.28 -3.26
CA TRP A 121 15.13 -3.14 -2.99
C TRP A 121 13.64 -3.42 -3.23
N GLN A 122 13.24 -4.70 -3.26
CA GLN A 122 11.88 -5.05 -3.65
C GLN A 122 11.45 -6.42 -3.11
N ILE A 123 10.20 -6.49 -2.66
CA ILE A 123 9.52 -7.76 -2.39
C ILE A 123 8.22 -7.84 -3.19
N ARG A 124 7.96 -9.03 -3.74
CA ARG A 124 6.72 -9.39 -4.42
C ARG A 124 6.05 -10.48 -3.62
N ILE A 125 4.79 -10.26 -3.25
CA ILE A 125 4.01 -11.14 -2.39
C ILE A 125 2.73 -11.49 -3.15
N ARG A 126 2.48 -12.78 -3.37
CA ARG A 126 1.20 -13.29 -3.86
C ARG A 126 0.39 -13.79 -2.69
N LEU A 127 -0.85 -13.31 -2.61
CA LEU A 127 -1.78 -13.57 -1.53
C LEU A 127 -3.04 -14.23 -2.10
N LEU A 128 -3.69 -15.09 -1.32
CA LEU A 128 -4.98 -15.69 -1.63
C LEU A 128 -6.01 -15.29 -0.59
N SER A 129 -7.24 -15.01 -1.02
CA SER A 129 -8.42 -14.88 -0.15
C SER A 129 -9.57 -15.68 -0.76
N GLY A 130 -9.87 -16.85 -0.19
CA GLY A 130 -10.70 -17.86 -0.87
C GLY A 130 -10.09 -18.20 -2.24
N ASP A 131 -10.89 -18.13 -3.31
CA ASP A 131 -10.44 -18.39 -4.68
C ASP A 131 -9.77 -17.19 -5.37
N ARG A 132 -9.73 -16.02 -4.71
CA ARG A 132 -9.19 -14.80 -5.30
C ARG A 132 -7.69 -14.70 -5.08
N ARG A 133 -6.97 -14.40 -6.17
CA ARG A 133 -5.53 -14.16 -6.19
C ARG A 133 -5.24 -12.67 -6.15
N TYR A 134 -4.32 -12.29 -5.29
CA TYR A 134 -3.82 -10.93 -5.14
C TYR A 134 -2.31 -10.92 -5.25
N GLU A 135 -1.78 -9.81 -5.72
CA GLU A 135 -0.34 -9.62 -5.79
C GLU A 135 0.02 -8.23 -5.30
N LEU A 136 1.00 -8.18 -4.40
CA LEU A 136 1.53 -6.98 -3.79
C LEU A 136 2.99 -6.85 -4.16
N PHE A 137 3.39 -5.65 -4.54
CA PHE A 137 4.76 -5.27 -4.80
C PHE A 137 5.11 -4.13 -3.86
N VAL A 138 6.15 -4.33 -3.07
CA VAL A 138 6.72 -3.29 -2.23
C VAL A 138 8.12 -3.01 -2.74
N ARG A 139 8.40 -1.76 -3.05
CA ARG A 139 9.70 -1.27 -3.50
C ARG A 139 10.18 -0.20 -2.53
N SER A 140 11.47 -0.18 -2.23
CA SER A 140 12.13 0.88 -1.46
C SER A 140 13.09 1.67 -2.34
N ASP A 141 13.51 2.83 -1.85
CA ASP A 141 14.54 3.69 -2.45
C ASP A 141 15.94 3.05 -2.46
N ARG A 142 16.23 2.20 -1.48
CA ARG A 142 17.49 1.47 -1.32
C ARG A 142 17.25 0.09 -0.72
N ASP A 143 18.23 -0.79 -0.85
CA ASP A 143 18.21 -2.08 -0.14
C ASP A 143 18.16 -1.84 1.37
N ASP A 144 17.23 -2.51 2.02
CA ASP A 144 17.07 -2.55 3.48
C ASP A 144 16.75 -3.98 3.88
N PRO A 145 17.78 -4.83 4.03
CA PRO A 145 17.58 -6.24 4.28
C PRO A 145 16.77 -6.50 5.54
N ARG A 146 17.02 -5.70 6.60
CA ARG A 146 16.36 -5.83 7.90
C ARG A 146 14.87 -5.56 7.80
N PHE A 147 14.47 -4.52 7.08
CA PHE A 147 13.06 -4.23 6.86
C PHE A 147 12.37 -5.30 6.02
N PHE A 148 13.00 -5.77 4.94
CA PHE A 148 12.41 -6.82 4.11
C PHE A 148 12.33 -8.16 4.83
N ASP A 149 13.30 -8.50 5.69
CA ASP A 149 13.23 -9.66 6.59
C ASP A 149 12.06 -9.55 7.56
N LEU A 150 11.88 -8.37 8.18
CA LEU A 150 10.77 -8.10 9.09
C LEU A 150 9.43 -8.22 8.38
N LEU A 151 9.30 -7.66 7.17
CA LEU A 151 8.09 -7.73 6.37
C LEU A 151 7.78 -9.18 5.96
N GLU A 152 8.79 -9.92 5.52
CA GLU A 152 8.66 -11.34 5.17
C GLU A 152 8.21 -12.19 6.37
N ARG A 153 8.84 -12.02 7.54
CA ARG A 153 8.43 -12.71 8.77
C ARG A 153 7.01 -12.34 9.21
N SER A 154 6.65 -11.06 9.09
CA SER A 154 5.32 -10.58 9.49
C SER A 154 4.20 -11.14 8.61
N VAL A 155 4.52 -11.42 7.35
CA VAL A 155 3.59 -11.96 6.35
C VAL A 155 3.53 -13.49 6.42
N ARG A 156 4.68 -14.18 6.55
CA ARG A 156 4.75 -15.66 6.65
C ARG A 156 4.39 -16.23 8.02
N GLY A 157 4.71 -15.51 9.11
CA GLY A 157 4.51 -15.99 10.48
C GLY A 157 3.05 -16.24 10.87
N ARG A 158 2.11 -15.92 9.97
CA ARG A 158 0.67 -16.16 10.12
C ARG A 158 0.14 -17.31 9.28
N ASP A 159 0.97 -17.96 8.45
CA ASP A 159 0.59 -19.14 7.66
C ASP A 159 0.59 -20.45 8.47
N ASN A 160 0.86 -20.40 9.78
CA ASN A 160 0.62 -21.52 10.70
C ASN A 160 -0.69 -21.30 11.46
N PRO A 161 -1.84 -21.78 10.95
CA PRO A 161 -2.92 -22.13 11.84
C PRO A 161 -2.43 -23.31 12.68
N ILE A 162 -2.59 -23.17 13.98
CA ILE A 162 -2.54 -24.24 14.97
C ILE A 162 -3.19 -25.50 14.36
N ARG A 163 -2.43 -26.59 14.30
CA ARG A 163 -3.01 -27.95 14.30
C ARG A 163 -3.09 -28.41 15.74
#